data_AF-A0A5E6N5K4-F1
#
_entry.id   AF-A0A5E6N5K4-F1
#
_cell.length_a   1.000
_cell.length_b   1.000
_cell.length_c   1.000
_cell.angle_alpha   90.00
_cell.angle_beta   90.00
_cell.angle_gamma   90.00
#
_symmetry.space_group_name_H-M   'P 1'
#
loop_
_entity.id
_entity.type
_entity.pdbx_description
1 polymer ?
#
loop_
_entity_poly.entity_id
_entity_poly.type
_entity_poly.pdbx_seq_one_letter_code
_entity_poly.pdbx_strand_id
1 'polypeptide(L)' 'MLNTPKYKLEGVPAIVVNGKYWTDATHAGSHYEMLKVVDFLIKKASKVE' A
#
# COMPACT_ATOMS: atom_id res chain seq x y z
N MET A 1 -16.77 -3.57 -4.48
CA MET A 1 -15.68 -4.49 -4.08
C MET A 1 -14.36 -3.86 -4.50
N LEU A 2 -13.35 -3.78 -3.62
CA LEU A 2 -11.99 -3.49 -4.08
C LEU A 2 -11.60 -4.57 -5.09
N ASN A 3 -10.98 -4.19 -6.20
CA ASN A 3 -10.53 -5.13 -7.22
C ASN A 3 -9.25 -5.83 -6.74
N THR A 4 -9.33 -6.61 -5.67
CA THR A 4 -8.22 -7.37 -5.07
C THR A 4 -7.42 -8.19 -6.09
N PRO A 5 -8.02 -8.81 -7.14
CA PRO A 5 -7.25 -9.48 -8.19
C PRO A 5 -6.33 -8.54 -8.98
N LYS A 6 -6.73 -7.27 -9.17
CA LYS A 6 -5.90 -6.26 -9.88
C LYS A 6 -4.57 -6.04 -9.18
N TYR A 7 -4.57 -6.10 -7.85
CA TYR A 7 -3.41 -5.84 -7.01
C TYR A 7 -2.67 -7.11 -6.61
N LYS A 8 -3.16 -8.29 -7.02
CA LYS A 8 -2.58 -9.61 -6.70
C LYS A 8 -2.23 -9.76 -5.22
N LEU A 9 -3.10 -9.25 -4.35
CA LEU A 9 -2.88 -9.32 -2.90
C LEU A 9 -2.97 -10.77 -2.45
N GLU A 10 -1.93 -11.25 -1.78
CA GLU A 10 -1.85 -12.63 -1.27
C GLU A 10 -2.37 -12.76 0.16
N GLY A 11 -2.65 -11.64 0.83
CA GLY A 11 -3.13 -11.63 2.20
C GLY A 11 -3.59 -10.26 2.70
N VAL A 12 -3.93 -10.22 3.98
CA VAL A 12 -4.35 -9.01 4.71
C VAL A 12 -3.55 -8.90 6.02
N PRO A 13 -3.34 -7.68 6.54
CA PRO A 13 -3.81 -6.38 6.03
C PRO A 13 -2.96 -5.83 4.89
N ALA A 14 -3.63 -5.19 3.92
CA ALA A 14 -3.02 -4.52 2.77
C ALA A 14 -3.70 -3.17 2.50
N ILE A 15 -2.91 -2.17 2.10
CA ILE A 15 -3.37 -0.80 1.81
C ILE A 15 -2.95 -0.41 0.40
N VAL A 16 -3.90 0.08 -0.40
CA VAL A 16 -3.68 0.61 -1.74
C VAL A 16 -3.76 2.14 -1.70
N VAL A 17 -2.69 2.82 -2.13
CA VAL A 17 -2.56 4.28 -2.17
C VAL A 17 -2.78 4.78 -3.59
N ASN A 18 -3.77 5.67 -3.73
CA ASN A 18 -4.14 6.33 -4.99
C ASN A 18 -4.39 5.36 -6.17
N GLY A 19 -4.82 4.12 -5.89
CA GLY A 19 -5.03 3.08 -6.89
C GLY A 19 -3.80 2.62 -7.68
N LYS A 20 -2.60 3.14 -7.37
CA LYS A 20 -1.34 2.94 -8.11
C LYS A 20 -0.28 2.20 -7.31
N TYR A 21 -0.16 2.49 -6.02
CA TYR A 21 0.82 1.86 -5.14
C TYR A 21 0.10 1.04 -4.07
N TRP A 22 0.74 0.00 -3.55
CA TRP A 22 0.20 -0.77 -2.44
C TRP A 22 1.32 -1.35 -1.58
N THR A 23 1.00 -1.68 -0.33
CA THR A 23 1.87 -2.39 0.61
C THR A 23 1.03 -3.21 1.57
N ASP A 24 1.63 -4.21 2.21
CA ASP A 24 1.04 -5.03 3.26
C ASP A 24 2.02 -5.22 4.43
N ALA A 25 1.58 -5.88 5.49
CA ALA A 25 2.43 -6.12 6.66
C ALA A 25 3.67 -7.00 6.36
N THR A 26 3.58 -7.92 5.38
CA THR A 26 4.68 -8.82 5.02
C THR A 26 5.79 -8.09 4.27
N HIS A 27 5.42 -7.27 3.28
CA HIS A 27 6.34 -6.46 2.49
C HIS A 27 6.98 -5.35 3.33
N ALA A 28 6.23 -4.77 4.27
CA ALA A 28 6.75 -3.74 5.16
C ALA A 28 7.51 -4.33 6.38
N GLY A 29 7.37 -5.64 6.65
CA GLY A 29 8.02 -6.33 7.77
C GLY A 29 7.27 -6.23 9.11
N SER A 30 6.35 -5.27 9.27
CA SER A 30 5.40 -5.23 10.39
C SER A 30 4.21 -4.31 10.09
N HIS A 31 3.16 -4.39 10.91
CA HIS A 31 2.03 -3.46 10.85
C HIS A 31 2.44 -1.99 11.08
N TYR A 32 3.44 -1.75 11.94
CA TYR A 32 3.90 -0.39 12.22
C TYR A 32 4.71 0.18 11.06
N GLU A 33 5.62 -0.63 10.51
CA GLU A 33 6.39 -0.24 9.32
C GLU A 33 5.48 -0.04 8.10
N MET A 34 4.41 -0.84 7.96
CA MET A 34 3.41 -0.66 6.90
C MET A 34 2.83 0.76 6.90
N LEU A 35 2.53 1.33 8.07
CA LEU A 35 2.01 2.69 8.16
C LEU A 35 3.03 3.75 7.72
N LYS A 36 4.31 3.56 8.01
CA LYS A 36 5.39 4.44 7.53
C LYS A 36 5.54 4.37 6.01
N VAL A 37 5.47 3.15 5.46
CA VAL A 37 5.51 2.93 4.01
C VAL A 37 4.30 3.61 3.34
N VAL A 38 3.11 3.51 3.93
CA VAL A 38 1.91 4.20 3.43
C VAL A 38 2.10 5.71 3.43
N ASP A 39 2.63 6.31 4.49
CA ASP A 39 2.94 7.76 4.52
C ASP A 39 3.91 8.17 3.42
N PHE A 40 4.97 7.38 3.20
CA PHE A 40 5.90 7.58 2.08
C PHE A 40 5.19 7.50 0.71
N LEU A 41 4.35 6.49 0.50
CA LEU A 41 3.61 6.31 -0.75
C LEU A 41 2.60 7.44 -0.99
N ILE A 42 1.96 7.96 0.05
CA ILE A 42 1.05 9.12 -0.05
C ILE A 42 1.84 10.35 -0.50
N LYS A 43 2.99 10.64 0.14
CA LYS A 43 3.86 11.77 -0.24
C LYS A 43 4.36 11.63 -1.68
N LYS A 44 4.74 10.42 -2.09
CA LYS A 44 5.17 10.10 -3.46
C LYS A 44 4.04 10.28 -4.48
N ALA A 45 2.82 9.84 -4.15
CA ALA A 45 1.67 9.96 -5.05
C ALA A 45 1.13 11.39 -5.13
N SER A 46 1.31 12.20 -4.08
CA SER A 46 0.86 13.59 -4.02
C SER A 46 1.81 14.57 -4.71
N LYS A 47 3.09 14.21 -4.86
CA LYS A 47 3.99 14.91 -5.77
C LYS A 47 3.58 14.58 -7.20
N VAL A 48 2.64 15.37 -7.72
CA VAL A 48 2.35 15.45 -9.14
C VAL A 48 3.59 16.05 -9.81
N GLU A 49 4.38 15.22 -10.48
CA GLU A 49 5.25 15.67 -11.57
C GLU A 49 4.43 15.91 -12.84
#